data_AF-A0AAE0CTS0-F1
#
_entry.id   AF-A0AAE0CTS0-F1
#
_cell.length_a   1.000
_cell.length_b   1.000
_cell.length_c   1.000
_cell.angle_alpha   90.00
_cell.angle_beta   90.00
_cell.angle_gamma   90.00
#
_symmetry.space_group_name_H-M   'P 1'
#
loop_
_entity.id
_entity.type
_entity.pdbx_description
1 polymer ?
#
loop_
_entity_poly.entity_id
_entity_poly.type
_entity_poly.pdbx_seq_one_letter_code
_entity_poly.pdbx_strand_id
1 'polypeptide(L)' 'MALFMSQKFDSYWSEFHGVMVMETILDPRFKVKVMEYYFPAIYGDGTSDEIKKIQNNLLRMMREYKGKSEAS' A
#
# COMPACT_ATOMS: atom_id res chain seq x y z
N MET A 1 -14.13 -24.36 7.00
CA MET A 1 -13.63 -24.00 5.65
C MET A 1 -13.47 -22.50 5.45
N ALA A 2 -14.48 -21.67 5.74
CA ALA A 2 -14.34 -20.20 5.64
C ALA A 2 -13.19 -19.62 6.48
N LEU A 3 -12.99 -20.12 7.71
CA LEU A 3 -11.93 -19.66 8.61
C LEU A 3 -10.50 -19.92 8.09
N PHE A 4 -10.31 -21.03 7.37
CA PHE A 4 -9.00 -21.39 6.83
C PHE A 4 -8.67 -20.57 5.56
N MET A 5 -9.70 -20.20 4.80
CA MET A 5 -9.55 -19.31 3.65
C MET A 5 -9.27 -17.87 4.10
N SER A 6 -9.92 -17.40 5.17
CA SER A 6 -9.63 -16.07 5.72
C SER A 6 -8.21 -15.99 6.27
N GLN A 7 -7.74 -17.01 7.01
CA GLN A 7 -6.37 -17.04 7.52
C GLN A 7 -5.31 -17.03 6.41
N LYS A 8 -5.54 -17.78 5.32
CA LYS A 8 -4.65 -17.73 4.15
C LYS A 8 -4.69 -16.35 3.49
N PHE A 9 -5.88 -15.79 3.33
CA PHE A 9 -6.05 -14.45 2.76
C PHE A 9 -5.31 -13.41 3.60
N ASP A 10 -5.49 -13.39 4.91
CA ASP A 10 -4.82 -12.45 5.82
C ASP A 10 -3.29 -12.58 5.74
N SER A 11 -2.76 -13.81 5.64
CA SER A 11 -1.33 -14.06 5.45
C SER A 11 -0.82 -13.42 4.16
N TYR A 12 -1.46 -13.71 3.02
CA TYR A 12 -1.07 -13.13 1.72
C TYR A 12 -1.26 -11.61 1.70
N TRP A 13 -2.35 -11.13 2.30
CA TRP A 13 -2.69 -9.72 2.37
C TRP A 13 -1.65 -8.95 3.18
N SER A 14 -1.23 -9.46 4.34
CA SER A 14 -0.20 -8.80 5.18
C SER A 14 1.15 -8.63 4.50
N GLU A 15 1.50 -9.54 3.58
CA GLU A 15 2.79 -9.54 2.87
C GLU A 15 2.76 -8.63 1.64
N PHE A 16 1.68 -8.67 0.86
CA PHE A 16 1.61 -8.03 -0.46
C PHE A 16 0.74 -6.77 -0.52
N HIS A 17 -0.07 -6.46 0.51
CA HIS A 17 -0.98 -5.31 0.45
C HIS A 17 -0.24 -4.00 0.16
N GLY A 18 0.98 -3.84 0.68
CA GLY A 18 1.72 -2.58 0.58
C GLY A 18 2.13 -2.31 -0.86
N VAL A 19 2.55 -3.34 -1.59
CA VAL A 19 2.98 -3.24 -2.99
C VAL A 19 1.78 -3.02 -3.91
N MET A 20 0.70 -3.78 -3.73
CA MET A 20 -0.53 -3.57 -4.52
C MET A 20 -1.08 -2.16 -4.34
N VAL A 21 -0.98 -1.64 -3.12
CA VAL A 21 -1.36 -0.29 -2.77
C VAL A 21 -0.46 0.75 -3.45
N MET A 22 0.86 0.51 -3.52
CA MET A 22 1.76 1.39 -4.28
C MET A 22 1.42 1.42 -5.75
N GLU A 23 1.24 0.25 -6.37
CA GLU A 23 0.94 0.14 -7.79
C GLU A 23 -0.38 0.83 -8.11
N THR A 24 -1.38 0.70 -7.25
CA THR A 24 -2.64 1.44 -7.40
C THR A 24 -2.49 2.93 -7.18
N ILE A 25 -1.66 3.43 -6.25
CA ILE A 25 -1.41 4.88 -6.11
C ILE A 25 -0.62 5.43 -7.31
N LEU A 26 0.33 4.66 -7.84
CA LEU A 26 1.16 5.03 -8.98
C LEU A 26 0.38 4.94 -10.31
N ASP A 27 -0.67 4.13 -10.38
CA ASP A 27 -1.60 4.14 -11.50
C ASP A 27 -2.37 5.48 -11.54
N PRO A 28 -2.22 6.30 -12.59
CA PRO A 28 -2.87 7.61 -12.69
C PRO A 28 -4.41 7.57 -12.60
N ARG A 29 -5.02 6.39 -12.83
CA ARG A 29 -6.47 6.17 -12.79
C ARG A 29 -6.98 6.06 -11.35
N PHE A 30 -6.11 5.70 -10.40
CA PHE A 30 -6.47 5.44 -9.01
C PHE A 30 -5.87 6.53 -8.10
N LYS A 31 -6.74 7.36 -7.52
CA LYS A 31 -6.32 8.47 -6.65
C LYS A 31 -6.18 8.02 -5.21
N VAL A 32 -5.23 8.62 -4.50
CA VAL A 32 -5.02 8.48 -3.04
C VAL A 32 -6.32 8.61 -2.22
N LYS A 33 -7.28 9.44 -2.66
CA LYS A 33 -8.61 9.58 -2.06
C LYS A 33 -9.42 8.29 -1.98
N VAL A 34 -9.21 7.38 -2.93
CA VAL A 34 -9.87 6.06 -2.95
C VAL A 34 -9.39 5.22 -1.76
N MET A 35 -8.10 5.31 -1.40
CA MET A 35 -7.59 4.63 -0.22
C MET A 35 -8.06 5.25 1.08
N GLU A 36 -8.09 6.58 1.18
CA GLU A 36 -8.62 7.26 2.37
C GLU A 36 -10.05 6.82 2.70
N TYR A 37 -10.82 6.39 1.69
CA TYR A 37 -12.16 5.84 1.88
C TYR A 37 -12.18 4.36 2.27
N TYR A 38 -11.40 3.50 1.59
CA TYR A 38 -11.44 2.05 1.83
C TYR A 38 -10.59 1.59 3.02
N PHE A 39 -9.51 2.29 3.34
CA PHE A 39 -8.59 1.88 4.40
C PHE A 39 -9.22 1.89 5.80
N PRO A 40 -10.01 2.92 6.18
CA PRO A 40 -10.77 2.89 7.43
C PRO A 40 -11.68 1.66 7.56
N ALA A 41 -12.27 1.21 6.45
CA ALA A 41 -13.15 0.05 6.45
C ALA A 41 -12.39 -1.29 6.57
N ILE A 42 -11.13 -1.36 6.15
CA ILE A 42 -10.31 -2.58 6.15
C ILE A 42 -9.47 -2.69 7.43
N TYR A 43 -8.88 -1.58 7.88
CA TYR A 43 -7.91 -1.56 8.98
C TYR A 43 -8.43 -0.89 10.26
N GLY A 44 -9.59 -0.23 10.21
CA GLY A 44 -10.16 0.47 11.36
C GLY A 44 -9.17 1.49 11.94
N ASP A 45 -8.89 1.36 13.23
CA ASP A 45 -7.99 2.25 13.99
C ASP A 45 -6.53 2.20 13.49
N GLY A 46 -6.11 1.12 12.83
CA GLY A 46 -4.77 0.96 12.27
C GLY A 46 -4.53 1.69 10.94
N THR A 47 -5.56 2.35 10.40
CA THR A 47 -5.52 3.00 9.08
C THR A 47 -4.42 4.05 8.95
N SER A 48 -4.25 4.89 9.97
CA SER A 48 -3.27 5.99 9.95
C SER A 48 -1.84 5.47 9.82
N ASP A 49 -1.54 4.37 10.52
CA ASP A 49 -0.20 3.79 10.54
C ASP A 49 0.11 3.07 9.22
N GLU A 50 -0.86 2.37 8.64
CA GLU A 50 -0.68 1.75 7.31
C GLU A 50 -0.54 2.81 6.20
N ILE A 51 -1.34 3.88 6.21
CA ILE A 51 -1.19 4.99 5.25
C ILE A 51 0.21 5.61 5.35
N LYS A 52 0.72 5.87 6.56
CA LYS A 52 2.08 6.41 6.76
C LYS A 52 3.16 5.45 6.24
N LYS A 53 3.03 4.15 6.51
CA LYS A 53 3.95 3.11 6.02
C LYS A 53 3.98 3.08 4.49
N ILE A 54 2.82 3.22 3.86
CA ILE A 54 2.70 3.31 2.41
C ILE A 54 3.34 4.60 1.90
N GLN A 55 3.02 5.77 2.45
CA GLN A 55 3.66 7.02 2.01
C GLN A 55 5.19 6.98 2.13
N ASN A 56 5.72 6.44 3.23
CA ASN A 56 7.17 6.30 3.43
C ASN A 56 7.83 5.39 2.40
N ASN A 57 7.19 4.27 2.06
CA ASN A 57 7.69 3.37 1.02
C ASN A 57 7.64 4.01 -0.38
N LEU A 58 6.60 4.79 -0.70
CA LEU A 58 6.47 5.51 -1.96
C LEU A 58 7.59 6.55 -2.09
N LEU A 59 7.80 7.33 -1.03
CA LEU A 59 8.86 8.33 -0.97
C LEU A 59 10.26 7.69 -1.08
N ARG A 60 10.47 6.51 -0.49
CA ARG A 60 11.71 5.75 -0.66
C ARG A 60 11.93 5.36 -2.12
N MET A 61 10.94 4.77 -2.77
CA MET A 61 11.02 4.39 -4.19
C MET A 61 11.25 5.61 -5.09
N MET A 62 10.56 6.73 -4.84
CA MET A 62 10.78 7.97 -5.59
C MET A 62 12.20 8.51 -5.43
N ARG A 63 12.77 8.46 -4.21
CA ARG A 63 14.16 8.85 -3.98
C ARG A 63 15.15 7.93 -4.71
N GLU A 64 14.94 6.62 -4.68
CA GLU A 64 15.77 5.67 -5.41
C GLU A 64 15.71 5.90 -6.92
N TYR A 65 14.52 6.17 -7.45
CA TYR A 65 14.34 6.50 -8.87
C TYR A 65 15.06 7.81 -9.24
N LYS A 66 14.91 8.87 -8.42
CA LYS A 66 15.58 10.15 -8.64
C LYS A 66 17.11 10.02 -8.55
N GLY A 67 17.62 9.30 -7.54
CA GLY A 67 19.05 9.05 -7.39
C GLY A 67 19.66 8.27 -8.55
N LYS A 68 18.88 7.39 -9.21
CA LYS A 68 19.30 6.73 -10.46
C LYS A 68 19.29 7.66 -11.68
N SER A 69 18.40 8.66 -11.70
CA SER A 69 18.34 9.64 -12.79
C SER A 69 19.44 10.70 -12.76
N GLU A 70 20.01 10.99 -11.58
CA GLU A 70 21.11 11.96 -11.42
C GLU A 70 22.51 11.31 -11.55
N ALA A 71 22.58 9.97 -11.57
CA ALA A 71 23.80 9.19 -11.74
C ALA A 71 24.02 8.71 -13.19
N SER A 72 23.15 9.10 -14.12
CA SER A 72 23.26 8.86 -15.56
C SER A 72 23.40 10.17 -16.33
#